data_AF-A0A954GRE8-F1
#
_entry.id   AF-A0A954GRE8-F1
#
_cell.length_a   1.000
_cell.length_b   1.000
_cell.length_c   1.000
_cell.angle_alpha   90.00
_cell.angle_beta   90.00
_cell.angle_gamma   90.00
#
_symmetry.space_group_name_H-M   'P 1'
#
loop_
_entity.id
_entity.type
_entity.pdbx_description
1 polymer ?
#
loop_
_entity_poly.entity_id
_entity_poly.type
_entity_poly.pdbx_seq_one_letter_code
_entity_poly.pdbx_strand_id
1 'polypeptide(L)'
;MNNSTGILKLIDEEKQDVEFPVPTPYSVLEVLMRLAALPTACLMLALPVFSQLLCAQEDYENPPISYSDSEPHNKISELQKKIDSGEVKLEYEQGFGYLPAVLKALEIPQEAQVLVFSKTSLQLRRISPRTPRAIYFSDDMYIGFCQAGDVLEVSAVDPNLGTVFYSLDQHAMDATPRFQRHVDNCVVCHSSSRTENVPGHLVRSLFVDNAGYPVLSAGSRSVNHTTPMEDRWGGWYVTGQHGAHKHQGNLTVEDDFRPAEVDNTAGQNRKSLSDLFDTTPYLTPHSDIVALMVLEHQSLVHNRITRANFTTRQALDYEVMMNKVLENDEGTRLDSTTRRISSAGEKLLEAILLVDEAPLTGPIVGTSGYAERFVTQGPRDSQGRSLRDLDLTRRMFRYPCSYLIYSDSFQQLPEEMQNYFWPRLRAVLKGEDTSEKFAHLSPQDCQALYEILLETVPGLKARWEG
;
A
#
# COMPACT_ATOMS: atom_id res chain seq x y z
N MET A 1 7.27 -81.43 6.35
CA MET A 1 6.67 -81.95 7.60
C MET A 1 5.72 -80.90 8.09
N ASN A 2 4.47 -80.99 7.63
CA ASN A 2 3.30 -81.44 8.38
C ASN A 2 2.79 -80.35 9.34
N ASN A 3 1.74 -79.62 8.94
CA ASN A 3 0.31 -79.97 8.98
C ASN A 3 -0.28 -79.69 10.36
N SER A 4 -1.18 -78.70 10.48
CA SER A 4 -2.65 -78.83 10.33
C SER A 4 -3.30 -79.18 11.66
N THR A 5 -4.28 -78.42 12.13
CA THR A 5 -5.74 -78.66 11.96
C THR A 5 -6.48 -77.53 12.70
N GLY A 6 -7.64 -77.00 12.31
CA GLY A 6 -8.61 -77.28 11.24
C GLY A 6 -10.02 -76.84 11.69
N ILE A 7 -11.01 -76.93 10.77
CA ILE A 7 -12.47 -77.22 10.99
C ILE A 7 -13.36 -75.97 11.27
N LEU A 8 -14.46 -75.60 10.56
CA LEU A 8 -15.43 -76.22 9.60
C LEU A 8 -16.14 -75.14 8.71
N LYS A 9 -16.28 -75.32 7.38
CA LYS A 9 -17.48 -75.68 6.54
C LYS A 9 -18.57 -74.59 6.32
N LEU A 10 -19.29 -74.43 5.20
CA LEU A 10 -19.35 -74.96 3.80
C LEU A 10 -20.58 -74.29 3.11
N ILE A 11 -20.59 -74.21 1.75
CA ILE A 11 -21.72 -74.44 0.79
C ILE A 11 -22.85 -73.38 0.69
N ASP A 12 -23.43 -73.00 -0.47
CA ASP A 12 -23.24 -73.27 -1.92
C ASP A 12 -24.00 -72.22 -2.76
N GLU A 13 -23.61 -72.14 -4.04
CA GLU A 13 -24.35 -71.96 -5.32
C GLU A 13 -25.84 -71.49 -5.30
N GLU A 14 -26.35 -70.67 -6.23
CA GLU A 14 -26.51 -71.01 -7.66
C GLU A 14 -26.98 -69.78 -8.51
N LYS A 15 -26.75 -69.87 -9.82
CA LYS A 15 -27.01 -68.91 -10.92
C LYS A 15 -28.49 -68.78 -11.29
N GLN A 16 -28.89 -67.67 -11.94
CA GLN A 16 -29.81 -67.74 -13.10
C GLN A 16 -29.75 -66.52 -14.04
N ASP A 17 -30.01 -66.83 -15.31
CA ASP A 17 -29.65 -66.13 -16.55
C ASP A 17 -30.55 -64.97 -17.00
N VAL A 18 -30.01 -64.27 -17.99
CA VAL A 18 -30.46 -63.09 -18.76
C VAL A 18 -31.65 -63.38 -19.70
N GLU A 19 -32.54 -62.40 -19.90
CA GLU A 19 -33.24 -62.22 -21.19
C GLU A 19 -33.71 -60.75 -21.40
N PHE A 20 -33.41 -60.18 -22.57
CA PHE A 20 -33.89 -58.87 -23.06
C PHE A 20 -34.97 -59.09 -24.13
N PRO A 21 -36.06 -58.29 -24.19
CA PRO A 21 -37.02 -58.38 -25.29
C PRO A 21 -36.73 -57.36 -26.42
N VAL A 22 -36.91 -57.83 -27.67
CA VAL A 22 -36.90 -57.10 -28.95
C VAL A 22 -38.36 -56.93 -29.44
N PRO A 23 -38.74 -55.86 -30.18
CA PRO A 23 -40.14 -55.44 -30.36
C PRO A 23 -40.80 -55.92 -31.66
N THR A 24 -42.14 -55.92 -31.70
CA THR A 24 -42.95 -56.03 -32.95
C THR A 24 -44.29 -55.26 -32.85
N PRO A 25 -44.92 -54.91 -33.99
CA PRO A 25 -45.58 -53.61 -34.19
C PRO A 25 -47.11 -53.67 -34.35
N TYR A 26 -47.81 -52.70 -33.78
CA TYR A 26 -49.17 -52.24 -34.13
C TYR A 26 -49.28 -50.80 -33.59
N SER A 27 -49.95 -49.82 -34.19
CA SER A 27 -50.54 -49.61 -35.52
C SER A 27 -50.75 -48.11 -35.65
N VAL A 28 -50.44 -47.57 -36.83
CA VAL A 28 -50.50 -46.15 -37.20
C VAL A 28 -51.95 -45.69 -37.34
N LEU A 29 -52.76 -45.63 -36.28
CA LEU A 29 -54.09 -44.97 -36.34
C LEU A 29 -54.84 -44.82 -35.01
N GLU A 30 -54.17 -44.74 -33.86
CA GLU A 30 -54.86 -44.40 -32.61
C GLU A 30 -54.38 -43.06 -32.03
N VAL A 31 -55.25 -42.08 -32.28
CA VAL A 31 -55.52 -40.93 -31.40
C VAL A 31 -54.53 -39.76 -31.52
N LEU A 32 -54.48 -39.28 -32.76
CA LEU A 32 -54.38 -37.87 -33.18
C LEU A 32 -55.43 -36.93 -32.52
N MET A 33 -55.60 -36.97 -31.19
CA MET A 33 -56.50 -36.07 -30.46
C MET A 33 -56.03 -35.78 -29.03
N ARG A 34 -54.76 -35.38 -28.87
CA ARG A 34 -54.31 -34.56 -27.72
C ARG A 34 -53.27 -33.54 -28.17
N LEU A 35 -53.68 -32.66 -29.08
CA LEU A 35 -53.03 -31.36 -29.30
C LEU A 35 -53.46 -30.43 -28.17
N ALA A 36 -52.62 -30.31 -27.14
CA ALA A 36 -52.34 -29.09 -26.38
C ALA A 36 -51.64 -29.49 -25.07
N ALA A 37 -50.50 -28.83 -24.84
CA ALA A 37 -49.67 -28.81 -23.63
C ALA A 37 -48.39 -29.67 -23.66
N LEU A 38 -47.29 -28.91 -23.61
CA LEU A 38 -45.87 -29.18 -23.38
C LEU A 38 -44.96 -29.38 -24.61
N PRO A 39 -43.76 -28.75 -24.66
CA PRO A 39 -43.02 -28.19 -23.51
C PRO A 39 -42.57 -26.72 -23.67
N THR A 40 -43.06 -25.85 -22.80
CA THR A 40 -42.46 -24.55 -22.44
C THR A 40 -41.26 -24.79 -21.51
N ALA A 41 -40.23 -25.52 -21.97
CA ALA A 41 -39.10 -25.88 -21.10
C ALA A 41 -37.72 -25.92 -21.77
N CYS A 42 -37.57 -25.52 -23.04
CA CYS A 42 -36.25 -25.51 -23.70
C CYS A 42 -35.94 -24.24 -24.50
N LEU A 43 -36.66 -23.13 -24.26
CA LEU A 43 -36.42 -21.85 -24.97
C LEU A 43 -36.17 -20.66 -24.03
N MET A 44 -35.55 -20.90 -22.86
CA MET A 44 -35.04 -19.84 -21.96
C MET A 44 -33.65 -20.19 -21.40
N LEU A 45 -32.78 -20.77 -22.24
CA LEU A 45 -31.36 -21.05 -21.90
C LEU A 45 -30.37 -20.46 -22.92
N ALA A 46 -30.76 -19.39 -23.61
CA ALA A 46 -29.90 -18.69 -24.56
C ALA A 46 -30.17 -17.17 -24.60
N LEU A 47 -30.48 -16.56 -23.46
CA LEU A 47 -30.10 -15.17 -23.23
C LEU A 47 -28.72 -15.22 -22.59
N PRO A 48 -27.67 -14.75 -23.26
CA PRO A 48 -26.33 -14.93 -22.76
C PRO A 48 -26.23 -14.16 -21.45
N VAL A 49 -25.61 -14.82 -20.49
CA VAL A 49 -24.96 -14.22 -19.33
C VAL A 49 -23.88 -13.28 -19.88
N PHE A 50 -24.30 -12.13 -20.40
CA PHE A 50 -23.49 -10.99 -20.80
C PHE A 50 -23.67 -9.83 -19.80
N SER A 51 -24.08 -10.17 -18.59
CA SER A 51 -24.08 -9.30 -17.42
C SER A 51 -23.29 -10.02 -16.34
N GLN A 52 -22.19 -9.41 -15.91
CA GLN A 52 -21.27 -9.81 -14.83
C GLN A 52 -19.93 -10.48 -15.20
N LEU A 53 -19.47 -10.34 -16.44
CA LEU A 53 -18.04 -10.14 -16.70
C LEU A 53 -17.72 -8.63 -16.65
N LEU A 54 -18.22 -7.94 -15.62
CA LEU A 54 -17.48 -6.84 -15.02
C LEU A 54 -16.37 -7.51 -14.21
N CYS A 55 -15.34 -8.00 -14.89
CA CYS A 55 -14.03 -7.85 -14.30
C CYS A 55 -13.96 -6.36 -13.95
N ALA A 56 -13.80 -6.06 -12.66
CA ALA A 56 -13.56 -4.70 -12.21
C ALA A 56 -12.31 -4.21 -12.93
N GLN A 57 -12.49 -3.65 -14.13
CA GLN A 57 -11.49 -2.80 -14.73
C GLN A 57 -11.26 -1.73 -13.68
N GLU A 58 -10.02 -1.66 -13.20
CA GLU A 58 -9.68 -0.75 -12.12
C GLU A 58 -10.16 0.64 -12.54
N ASP A 59 -11.02 1.26 -11.71
CA ASP A 59 -11.82 2.44 -12.07
C ASP A 59 -10.94 3.61 -12.59
N TYR A 60 -9.65 3.58 -12.29
CA TYR A 60 -8.66 4.58 -12.68
C TYR A 60 -8.00 4.35 -14.05
N GLU A 61 -8.22 3.22 -14.74
CA GLU A 61 -7.73 3.03 -16.11
C GLU A 61 -8.62 3.75 -17.15
N ASN A 62 -9.84 4.11 -16.76
CA ASN A 62 -10.74 4.89 -17.59
C ASN A 62 -10.57 6.41 -17.36
N PRO A 63 -11.02 7.26 -18.30
CA PRO A 63 -11.21 8.67 -18.03
C PRO A 63 -12.04 8.86 -16.73
N PRO A 64 -11.73 9.89 -15.92
CA PRO A 64 -10.82 11.00 -16.20
C PRO A 64 -9.36 10.76 -15.75
N ILE A 65 -9.02 9.55 -15.29
CA ILE A 65 -7.68 9.27 -14.76
C ILE A 65 -6.76 8.70 -15.85
N SER A 66 -7.22 7.68 -16.59
CA SER A 66 -6.46 7.02 -17.66
C SER A 66 -5.01 6.75 -17.25
N TYR A 67 -4.84 6.04 -16.13
CA TYR A 67 -3.55 5.92 -15.43
C TYR A 67 -2.42 5.46 -16.36
N SER A 68 -2.61 4.36 -17.10
CA SER A 68 -1.57 3.79 -17.95
C SER A 68 -1.18 4.70 -19.12
N ASP A 69 -2.15 5.39 -19.71
CA ASP A 69 -1.98 6.22 -20.91
C ASP A 69 -1.50 7.65 -20.61
N SER A 70 -1.71 8.13 -19.38
CA SER A 70 -1.36 9.50 -18.97
C SER A 70 0.15 9.68 -18.76
N GLU A 71 0.69 10.83 -19.14
CA GLU A 71 2.09 11.19 -18.89
C GLU A 71 2.31 11.52 -17.40
N PRO A 72 3.28 10.90 -16.71
CA PRO A 72 3.58 11.24 -15.32
C PRO A 72 4.30 12.59 -15.17
N HIS A 73 4.02 13.29 -14.08
CA HIS A 73 4.63 14.54 -13.67
C HIS A 73 5.15 14.43 -12.23
N ASN A 74 6.34 13.86 -12.11
CA ASN A 74 7.03 13.59 -10.85
C ASN A 74 8.55 13.70 -10.99
N LYS A 75 9.29 13.63 -9.87
CA LYS A 75 10.75 13.78 -9.84
C LYS A 75 11.50 12.82 -10.77
N ILE A 76 10.97 11.63 -11.07
CA ILE A 76 11.60 10.71 -12.03
C ILE A 76 11.47 11.23 -13.46
N SER A 77 10.28 11.71 -13.85
CA SER A 77 10.08 12.32 -15.17
C SER A 77 10.97 13.56 -15.38
N GLU A 78 11.19 14.35 -14.32
CA GLU A 78 12.09 15.51 -14.34
C GLU A 78 13.56 15.09 -14.41
N LEU A 79 13.97 14.12 -13.59
CA LEU A 79 15.32 13.58 -13.60
C LEU A 79 15.67 12.96 -14.97
N GLN A 80 14.74 12.22 -15.58
CA GLN A 80 14.95 11.66 -16.91
C GLN A 80 15.19 12.76 -17.95
N LYS A 81 14.42 13.86 -17.92
CA LYS A 81 14.64 15.02 -18.82
C LYS A 81 16.03 15.63 -18.65
N LYS A 82 16.52 15.73 -17.41
CA LYS A 82 17.89 16.22 -17.11
C LYS A 82 18.98 15.25 -17.55
N ILE A 83 18.72 13.95 -17.48
CA ILE A 83 19.63 12.93 -18.00
C ILE A 83 19.69 12.99 -19.53
N ASP A 84 18.54 13.07 -20.19
CA ASP A 84 18.43 13.13 -21.66
C ASP A 84 19.07 14.40 -22.24
N SER A 85 19.00 15.52 -21.51
CA SER A 85 19.66 16.78 -21.89
C SER A 85 21.17 16.81 -21.59
N GLY A 86 21.68 15.86 -20.81
CA GLY A 86 23.07 15.83 -20.33
C GLY A 86 23.36 16.78 -19.16
N GLU A 87 22.35 17.41 -18.56
CA GLU A 87 22.49 18.24 -17.34
C GLU A 87 22.90 17.38 -16.13
N VAL A 88 22.36 16.16 -16.04
CA VAL A 88 22.69 15.19 -14.99
C VAL A 88 23.29 13.94 -15.60
N LYS A 89 24.42 13.49 -15.05
CA LYS A 89 25.03 12.20 -15.37
C LYS A 89 25.02 11.32 -14.13
N LEU A 90 24.43 10.13 -14.24
CA LEU A 90 24.47 9.13 -13.18
C LEU A 90 25.79 8.36 -13.25
N GLU A 91 26.59 8.45 -12.20
CA GLU A 91 27.84 7.69 -12.08
C GLU A 91 27.56 6.26 -11.63
N TYR A 92 28.20 5.30 -12.29
CA TYR A 92 28.15 3.90 -11.92
C TYR A 92 29.20 3.61 -10.85
N GLU A 93 28.80 2.97 -9.76
CA GLU A 93 29.68 2.50 -8.70
C GLU A 93 29.67 0.97 -8.64
N GLN A 94 30.85 0.35 -8.63
CA GLN A 94 30.94 -1.11 -8.53
C GLN A 94 30.32 -1.59 -7.20
N GLY A 95 29.40 -2.55 -7.28
CA GLY A 95 28.69 -3.11 -6.13
C GLY A 95 27.34 -2.44 -5.84
N PHE A 96 27.25 -1.12 -6.00
CA PHE A 96 26.02 -0.34 -5.79
C PHE A 96 25.30 0.09 -7.07
N GLY A 97 25.92 -0.12 -8.24
CA GLY A 97 25.45 0.33 -9.53
C GLY A 97 25.19 1.84 -9.54
N TYR A 98 23.99 2.25 -9.95
CA TYR A 98 23.61 3.67 -9.96
C TYR A 98 22.95 4.15 -8.67
N LEU A 99 22.80 3.29 -7.64
CA LEU A 99 22.10 3.66 -6.40
C LEU A 99 22.62 4.97 -5.79
N PRO A 100 23.94 5.17 -5.54
CA PRO A 100 24.41 6.36 -4.85
C PRO A 100 24.17 7.63 -5.67
N ALA A 101 24.36 7.56 -6.99
CA ALA A 101 24.10 8.66 -7.91
C ALA A 101 22.60 9.01 -7.96
N VAL A 102 21.71 8.01 -7.97
CA VAL A 102 20.26 8.21 -7.97
C VAL A 102 19.79 8.83 -6.66
N LEU A 103 20.23 8.32 -5.50
CA LEU A 103 19.87 8.89 -4.20
C LEU A 103 20.33 10.36 -4.09
N LYS A 104 21.54 10.66 -4.57
CA LYS A 104 22.05 12.03 -4.60
C LYS A 104 21.23 12.93 -5.52
N ALA A 105 20.89 12.47 -6.72
CA ALA A 105 20.12 13.26 -7.70
C ALA A 105 18.66 13.52 -7.26
N LEU A 106 18.08 12.61 -6.48
CA LEU A 106 16.73 12.71 -5.93
C LEU A 106 16.70 13.25 -4.48
N GLU A 107 17.85 13.60 -3.92
CA GLU A 107 18.03 14.10 -2.56
C GLU A 107 17.48 13.16 -1.46
N ILE A 108 17.55 11.86 -1.71
CA ILE A 108 17.06 10.82 -0.79
C ILE A 108 18.14 10.52 0.26
N PRO A 109 17.84 10.65 1.57
CA PRO A 109 18.79 10.35 2.61
C PRO A 109 19.10 8.86 2.75
N GLN A 110 20.38 8.53 2.92
CA GLN A 110 20.79 7.18 3.30
C GLN A 110 20.33 6.81 4.72
N GLU A 111 20.11 7.79 5.60
CA GLU A 111 19.63 7.56 6.96
C GLU A 111 18.23 6.96 7.00
N ALA A 112 17.44 7.15 5.93
CA ALA A 112 16.12 6.57 5.75
C ALA A 112 16.14 5.10 5.32
N GLN A 113 17.33 4.49 5.20
CA GLN A 113 17.45 3.08 4.83
C GLN A 113 16.70 2.19 5.82
N VAL A 114 15.84 1.35 5.28
CA VAL A 114 15.22 0.21 5.97
C VAL A 114 15.43 -1.06 5.18
N LEU A 115 15.50 -2.21 5.86
CA LEU A 115 15.86 -3.49 5.27
C LEU A 115 14.72 -4.49 5.42
N VAL A 116 14.30 -5.08 4.30
CA VAL A 116 13.25 -6.10 4.22
C VAL A 116 13.83 -7.40 3.71
N PHE A 117 13.69 -8.48 4.46
CA PHE A 117 14.17 -9.80 4.07
C PHE A 117 13.07 -10.76 3.61
N SER A 118 11.81 -10.33 3.72
CA SER A 118 10.69 -11.07 3.15
C SER A 118 10.72 -11.07 1.62
N LYS A 119 10.47 -12.24 1.02
CA LYS A 119 10.43 -12.47 -0.42
C LYS A 119 9.09 -12.04 -1.03
N THR A 120 8.80 -10.73 -0.99
CA THR A 120 7.54 -10.14 -1.48
C THR A 120 7.72 -9.07 -2.56
N SER A 121 8.87 -9.07 -3.24
CA SER A 121 9.26 -8.08 -4.25
C SER A 121 9.40 -8.70 -5.64
N LEU A 122 9.42 -7.85 -6.67
CA LEU A 122 9.79 -8.19 -8.05
C LEU A 122 11.08 -9.03 -8.12
N GLN A 123 12.08 -8.71 -7.30
CA GLN A 123 13.38 -9.38 -7.28
C GLN A 123 13.49 -10.44 -6.16
N LEU A 124 12.41 -11.14 -5.81
CA LEU A 124 12.35 -12.12 -4.71
C LEU A 124 13.47 -13.19 -4.70
N ARG A 125 14.06 -13.50 -5.86
CA ARG A 125 15.18 -14.46 -5.97
C ARG A 125 16.49 -13.92 -5.40
N ARG A 126 16.65 -12.61 -5.28
CA ARG A 126 17.82 -11.92 -4.71
C ARG A 126 17.69 -11.65 -3.20
N ILE A 127 16.47 -11.74 -2.68
CA ILE A 127 16.15 -11.39 -1.29
C ILE A 127 16.21 -12.62 -0.41
N SER A 128 16.88 -12.51 0.74
CA SER A 128 16.89 -13.50 1.81
C SER A 128 17.21 -12.82 3.14
N PRO A 129 17.08 -13.49 4.29
CA PRO A 129 17.62 -12.98 5.57
C PRO A 129 19.11 -12.60 5.48
N ARG A 130 19.92 -13.29 4.66
CA ARG A 130 21.35 -12.97 4.50
C ARG A 130 21.62 -11.84 3.51
N THR A 131 20.66 -11.55 2.64
CA THR A 131 20.75 -10.53 1.58
C THR A 131 19.44 -9.75 1.50
N PRO A 132 19.06 -9.00 2.55
CA PRO A 132 17.83 -8.21 2.53
C PRO A 132 17.81 -7.19 1.39
N ARG A 133 16.61 -6.84 0.92
CA ARG A 133 16.40 -5.69 0.05
C ARG A 133 16.45 -4.43 0.92
N ALA A 134 17.22 -3.43 0.48
CA ALA A 134 17.18 -2.10 1.07
C ALA A 134 16.07 -1.27 0.42
N ILE A 135 15.41 -0.44 1.21
CA ILE A 135 14.49 0.60 0.77
C ILE A 135 15.00 1.92 1.33
N TYR A 136 15.24 2.88 0.43
CA TYR A 136 15.53 4.28 0.77
C TYR A 136 14.32 5.11 0.40
N PHE A 137 13.98 6.11 1.20
CA PHE A 137 12.82 6.95 0.90
C PHE A 137 13.02 8.41 1.32
N SER A 138 12.33 9.29 0.62
CA SER A 138 12.09 10.69 0.96
C SER A 138 10.58 10.91 1.07
N ASP A 139 10.13 12.17 1.15
CA ASP A 139 8.70 12.50 1.21
C ASP A 139 7.89 11.99 0.01
N ASP A 140 8.51 11.81 -1.15
CA ASP A 140 7.83 11.54 -2.43
C ASP A 140 8.50 10.46 -3.29
N MET A 141 9.57 9.84 -2.79
CA MET A 141 10.35 8.84 -3.51
C MET A 141 10.65 7.61 -2.66
N TYR A 142 10.66 6.44 -3.31
CA TYR A 142 11.05 5.17 -2.70
C TYR A 142 11.91 4.37 -3.68
N ILE A 143 13.11 3.99 -3.24
CA ILE A 143 14.10 3.26 -4.04
C ILE A 143 14.42 1.93 -3.37
N GLY A 144 14.07 0.84 -4.04
CA GLY A 144 14.42 -0.52 -3.67
C GLY A 144 15.72 -0.97 -4.32
N PHE A 145 16.62 -1.52 -3.50
CA PHE A 145 17.92 -2.05 -3.92
C PHE A 145 18.09 -3.48 -3.42
N CYS A 146 18.40 -4.40 -4.33
CA CYS A 146 18.81 -5.76 -3.99
C CYS A 146 20.29 -5.94 -4.32
N GLN A 147 21.04 -6.61 -3.45
CA GLN A 147 22.42 -7.01 -3.78
C GLN A 147 22.42 -7.88 -5.05
N ALA A 148 23.31 -7.57 -6.00
CA ALA A 148 23.35 -8.20 -7.31
C ALA A 148 21.97 -8.26 -8.01
N GLY A 149 21.13 -7.25 -7.76
CA GLY A 149 19.89 -7.02 -8.46
C GLY A 149 20.12 -6.48 -9.87
N ASP A 150 19.23 -6.84 -10.78
CA ASP A 150 19.33 -6.44 -12.18
C ASP A 150 18.83 -5.00 -12.38
N VAL A 151 18.01 -4.50 -11.44
CA VAL A 151 17.42 -3.16 -11.47
C VAL A 151 17.31 -2.52 -10.07
N LEU A 152 17.27 -1.19 -10.01
CA LEU A 152 16.61 -0.46 -8.92
C LEU A 152 15.12 -0.50 -9.14
N GLU A 153 14.39 -0.77 -8.07
CA GLU A 153 12.93 -0.64 -8.02
C GLU A 153 12.60 0.79 -7.59
N VAL A 154 11.80 1.52 -8.34
CA VAL A 154 11.52 2.93 -8.08
C VAL A 154 10.02 3.14 -7.99
N SER A 155 9.58 3.81 -6.94
CA SER A 155 8.20 4.23 -6.75
C SER A 155 8.17 5.74 -6.55
N ALA A 156 7.41 6.44 -7.38
CA ALA A 156 7.26 7.88 -7.35
C ALA A 156 5.85 8.30 -6.99
N VAL A 157 5.74 9.31 -6.14
CA VAL A 157 4.45 9.95 -5.87
C VAL A 157 4.21 11.02 -6.93
N ASP A 158 3.03 10.98 -7.53
CA ASP A 158 2.57 11.83 -8.61
C ASP A 158 1.26 12.51 -8.21
N PRO A 159 1.13 13.84 -8.35
CA PRO A 159 -0.08 14.56 -7.95
C PRO A 159 -1.36 14.13 -8.68
N ASN A 160 -1.24 13.62 -9.92
CA ASN A 160 -2.38 13.29 -10.77
C ASN A 160 -2.58 11.79 -10.95
N LEU A 161 -1.52 10.99 -10.80
CA LEU A 161 -1.55 9.54 -11.02
C LEU A 161 -1.40 8.73 -9.73
N GLY A 162 -1.17 9.37 -8.59
CA GLY A 162 -0.89 8.66 -7.35
C GLY A 162 0.50 8.04 -7.37
N THR A 163 0.61 6.72 -7.24
CA THR A 163 1.93 6.08 -7.27
C THR A 163 2.30 5.63 -8.68
N VAL A 164 3.49 5.99 -9.17
CA VAL A 164 4.03 5.61 -10.47
C VAL A 164 5.30 4.78 -10.30
N PHE A 165 5.34 3.61 -10.94
CA PHE A 165 6.42 2.64 -10.78
C PHE A 165 7.40 2.69 -11.95
N TYR A 166 8.70 2.65 -11.63
CA TYR A 166 9.78 2.58 -12.60
C TYR A 166 10.82 1.53 -12.19
N SER A 167 11.67 1.16 -13.14
CA SER A 167 12.93 0.49 -12.86
C SER A 167 14.10 1.21 -13.54
N LEU A 168 15.29 1.10 -12.96
CA LEU A 168 16.53 1.53 -13.59
C LEU A 168 17.51 0.36 -13.63
N ASP A 169 18.01 0.01 -14.81
CA ASP A 169 19.02 -1.04 -15.00
C ASP A 169 20.27 -0.77 -14.14
N GLN A 170 20.83 -1.81 -13.52
CA GLN A 170 22.00 -1.73 -12.64
C GLN A 170 23.30 -2.26 -13.26
N HIS A 171 23.34 -2.49 -14.56
CA HIS A 171 24.56 -2.85 -15.27
C HIS A 171 25.32 -1.60 -15.74
N ALA A 172 26.65 -1.70 -15.75
CA ALA A 172 27.47 -0.68 -16.39
C ALA A 172 27.12 -0.67 -17.90
N MET A 173 26.78 0.51 -18.41
CA MET A 173 26.36 0.68 -19.80
C MET A 173 27.14 1.81 -20.46
N ASP A 174 27.50 1.62 -21.73
CA ASP A 174 28.03 2.70 -22.58
C ASP A 174 26.93 3.72 -22.95
N ALA A 175 25.66 3.28 -22.93
CA ALA A 175 24.48 4.10 -23.16
C ALA A 175 24.02 4.83 -21.89
N THR A 176 23.27 5.91 -22.08
CA THR A 176 22.71 6.70 -20.98
C THR A 176 21.65 5.91 -20.21
N PRO A 177 21.72 5.81 -18.87
CA PRO A 177 20.73 5.10 -18.06
C PRO A 177 19.32 5.70 -18.25
N ARG A 178 18.30 4.84 -18.30
CA ARG A 178 16.90 5.25 -18.52
C ARG A 178 15.96 4.59 -17.54
N PHE A 179 15.11 5.39 -16.90
CA PHE A 179 14.00 4.91 -16.10
C PHE A 179 12.91 4.35 -17.00
N GLN A 180 12.57 3.08 -16.80
CA GLN A 180 11.48 2.42 -17.51
C GLN A 180 10.24 2.40 -16.63
N ARG A 181 9.14 3.04 -17.08
CA ARG A 181 7.85 3.00 -16.38
C ARG A 181 7.20 1.61 -16.53
N HIS A 182 6.61 1.11 -15.46
CA HIS A 182 5.84 -0.13 -15.44
C HIS A 182 4.38 0.16 -15.11
N VAL A 183 3.47 -0.17 -16.02
CA VAL A 183 2.03 0.04 -15.86
C VAL A 183 1.26 -1.25 -15.53
N ASP A 184 1.74 -2.42 -15.97
CA ASP A 184 1.00 -3.67 -15.77
C ASP A 184 1.52 -4.53 -14.61
N ASN A 185 2.84 -4.66 -14.46
CA ASN A 185 3.42 -5.65 -13.54
C ASN A 185 3.36 -5.23 -12.07
N CYS A 186 3.52 -3.94 -11.79
CA CYS A 186 3.61 -3.44 -10.41
C CYS A 186 2.22 -3.25 -9.80
N VAL A 187 1.27 -2.73 -10.57
CA VAL A 187 -0.09 -2.43 -10.10
C VAL A 187 -0.87 -3.68 -9.69
N VAL A 188 -0.55 -4.86 -10.25
CA VAL A 188 -1.14 -6.15 -9.84
C VAL A 188 -1.07 -6.39 -8.32
N CYS A 189 -0.01 -5.92 -7.66
CA CYS A 189 0.14 -6.00 -6.20
C CYS A 189 -0.03 -4.66 -5.48
N HIS A 190 0.17 -3.55 -6.19
CA HIS A 190 0.15 -2.19 -5.64
C HIS A 190 -1.16 -1.43 -5.85
N SER A 191 -2.13 -2.05 -6.52
CA SER A 191 -3.53 -1.63 -6.54
C SER A 191 -4.38 -2.77 -6.02
N SER A 192 -4.80 -2.64 -4.76
CA SER A 192 -5.68 -3.61 -4.12
C SER A 192 -6.46 -2.94 -3.00
N SER A 193 -7.33 -3.68 -2.33
CA SER A 193 -8.00 -3.20 -1.11
C SER A 193 -7.02 -2.71 -0.04
N ARG A 194 -5.77 -3.21 -0.03
CA ARG A 194 -4.72 -2.78 0.91
C ARG A 194 -4.18 -1.38 0.63
N THR A 195 -4.36 -0.88 -0.58
CA THR A 195 -3.97 0.45 -1.03
C THR A 195 -5.19 1.30 -1.35
N GLU A 196 -6.37 0.98 -0.78
CA GLU A 196 -7.63 1.69 -1.05
C GLU A 196 -8.07 1.62 -2.53
N ASN A 197 -7.69 0.56 -3.24
CA ASN A 197 -7.95 0.33 -4.67
C ASN A 197 -7.47 1.50 -5.55
N VAL A 198 -6.30 2.04 -5.22
CA VAL A 198 -5.55 2.98 -6.06
C VAL A 198 -4.09 2.50 -6.16
N PRO A 199 -3.33 2.90 -7.20
CA PRO A 199 -1.90 2.66 -7.25
C PRO A 199 -1.21 3.30 -6.04
N GLY A 200 -0.66 2.46 -5.17
CA GLY A 200 -0.29 2.85 -3.81
C GLY A 200 0.94 2.17 -3.25
N HIS A 201 1.40 2.72 -2.12
CA HIS A 201 2.50 2.19 -1.34
C HIS A 201 1.99 1.18 -0.32
N LEU A 202 2.80 0.16 -0.05
CA LEU A 202 2.42 -0.95 0.81
C LEU A 202 3.56 -1.34 1.74
N VAL A 203 3.31 -1.25 3.04
CA VAL A 203 4.16 -1.79 4.10
C VAL A 203 3.39 -2.92 4.76
N ARG A 204 3.99 -4.11 4.84
CA ARG A 204 3.35 -5.31 5.40
C ARG A 204 4.19 -5.90 6.51
N SER A 205 3.51 -6.40 7.53
CA SER A 205 4.07 -7.27 8.56
C SER A 205 3.53 -8.68 8.35
N LEU A 206 4.43 -9.66 8.29
CA LEU A 206 4.12 -11.07 8.09
C LEU A 206 5.25 -11.96 8.62
N PHE A 207 4.89 -13.16 9.08
CA PHE A 207 5.89 -14.16 9.46
C PHE A 207 6.57 -14.73 8.21
N VAL A 208 7.87 -14.97 8.30
CA VAL A 208 8.65 -15.59 7.23
C VAL A 208 9.51 -16.71 7.75
N ASP A 209 9.74 -17.73 6.92
CA ASP A 209 10.65 -18.82 7.23
C ASP A 209 12.12 -18.37 7.24
N ASN A 210 13.03 -19.29 7.59
CA ASN A 210 14.48 -19.05 7.58
C ASN A 210 15.06 -18.74 6.18
N ALA A 211 14.31 -18.96 5.10
CA ALA A 211 14.69 -18.58 3.75
C ALA A 211 14.07 -17.24 3.32
N GLY A 212 13.20 -16.63 4.13
CA GLY A 212 12.50 -15.38 3.87
C GLY A 212 11.18 -15.54 3.12
N TYR A 213 10.66 -16.76 2.94
CA TYR A 213 9.35 -16.97 2.33
C TYR A 213 8.21 -16.65 3.30
N PRO A 214 7.18 -15.91 2.85
CA PRO A 214 5.97 -15.67 3.63
C PRO A 214 5.28 -16.94 4.12
N VAL A 215 5.07 -17.05 5.42
CA VAL A 215 4.21 -18.07 6.04
C VAL A 215 2.76 -17.58 5.98
N LEU A 216 2.12 -17.76 4.82
CA LEU A 216 0.79 -17.18 4.55
C LEU A 216 -0.31 -17.68 5.50
N SER A 217 -0.17 -18.90 6.03
CA SER A 217 -1.05 -19.49 7.05
C SER A 217 -1.06 -18.68 8.35
N ALA A 218 0.01 -17.95 8.66
CA ALA A 218 0.13 -17.06 9.81
C ALA A 218 -0.49 -15.67 9.57
N GLY A 219 -1.01 -15.44 8.36
CA GLY A 219 -1.63 -14.20 7.95
C GLY A 219 -0.63 -13.13 7.52
N SER A 220 -1.16 -12.02 7.02
CA SER A 220 -0.37 -10.86 6.65
C SER A 220 -1.21 -9.59 6.76
N ARG A 221 -0.64 -8.58 7.40
CA ARG A 221 -1.31 -7.29 7.67
C ARG A 221 -0.57 -6.15 7.01
N SER A 222 -1.33 -5.15 6.56
CA SER A 222 -0.77 -3.85 6.23
C SER A 222 -0.45 -3.13 7.54
N VAL A 223 0.66 -2.40 7.57
CA VAL A 223 1.11 -1.66 8.75
C VAL A 223 1.08 -0.17 8.44
N ASN A 224 0.64 0.62 9.41
CA ASN A 224 0.63 2.08 9.41
C ASN A 224 0.61 2.58 10.87
N HIS A 225 0.39 3.89 11.07
CA HIS A 225 0.38 4.50 12.40
C HIS A 225 -0.68 3.94 13.37
N THR A 226 -1.78 3.34 12.88
CA THR A 226 -2.83 2.75 13.74
C THR A 226 -2.51 1.34 14.22
N THR A 227 -1.47 0.71 13.66
CA THR A 227 -1.09 -0.65 14.01
C THR A 227 -0.32 -0.67 15.33
N PRO A 228 -0.68 -1.47 16.34
CA PRO A 228 0.11 -1.61 17.57
C PRO A 228 1.54 -2.11 17.30
N MET A 229 2.52 -1.71 18.12
CA MET A 229 3.94 -2.06 17.93
C MET A 229 4.17 -3.57 17.83
N GLU A 230 3.45 -4.36 18.63
CA GLU A 230 3.56 -5.83 18.68
C GLU A 230 3.14 -6.52 17.38
N ASP A 231 2.39 -5.82 16.53
CA ASP A 231 1.94 -6.30 15.22
C ASP A 231 2.85 -5.83 14.07
N ARG A 232 3.87 -5.00 14.34
CA ARG A 232 4.71 -4.39 13.29
C ARG A 232 5.94 -5.21 12.91
N TRP A 233 6.31 -5.05 11.64
CA TRP A 233 7.62 -5.35 11.03
C TRP A 233 8.05 -6.81 10.91
N GLY A 234 7.13 -7.78 10.96
CA GLY A 234 7.44 -9.16 10.57
C GLY A 234 7.98 -9.21 9.14
N GLY A 235 9.15 -9.87 8.95
CA GLY A 235 9.85 -9.92 7.67
C GLY A 235 10.76 -8.73 7.37
N TRP A 236 10.97 -7.84 8.35
CA TRP A 236 11.87 -6.68 8.27
C TRP A 236 12.94 -6.74 9.36
N TYR A 237 14.10 -6.18 9.07
CA TYR A 237 15.10 -5.89 10.10
C TYR A 237 14.80 -4.56 10.76
N VAL A 238 15.07 -4.47 12.07
CA VAL A 238 14.78 -3.29 12.90
C VAL A 238 15.97 -3.01 13.81
N THR A 239 16.51 -1.80 13.73
CA THR A 239 17.52 -1.28 14.66
C THR A 239 16.99 -0.06 15.40
N GLY A 240 17.13 -0.05 16.72
CA GLY A 240 16.57 0.97 17.60
C GLY A 240 16.30 0.43 18.99
N GLN A 241 16.03 1.34 19.93
CA GLN A 241 15.55 1.02 21.26
C GLN A 241 14.09 1.47 21.39
N HIS A 242 13.29 0.66 22.08
CA HIS A 242 11.84 0.89 22.26
C HIS A 242 11.34 0.43 23.63
N GLY A 243 12.26 0.18 24.58
CA GLY A 243 11.92 -0.20 25.94
C GLY A 243 11.17 -1.54 26.00
N ALA A 244 10.02 -1.53 26.67
CA ALA A 244 9.20 -2.72 26.92
C ALA A 244 8.24 -3.08 25.77
N HIS A 245 8.11 -2.23 24.74
CA HIS A 245 7.37 -2.58 23.53
C HIS A 245 7.94 -3.85 22.91
N LYS A 246 7.09 -4.62 22.24
CA LYS A 246 7.51 -5.73 21.40
C LYS A 246 7.20 -5.41 19.95
N HIS A 247 7.92 -6.02 19.01
CA HIS A 247 7.60 -6.04 17.58
C HIS A 247 7.98 -7.38 16.94
N GLN A 248 7.56 -7.62 15.70
CA GLN A 248 7.83 -8.85 14.94
C GLN A 248 9.07 -8.76 14.04
N GLY A 249 9.75 -7.61 13.97
CA GLY A 249 11.01 -7.47 13.26
C GLY A 249 12.15 -8.33 13.82
N ASN A 250 13.20 -8.53 12.99
CA ASN A 250 14.38 -9.36 13.28
C ASN A 250 14.11 -10.87 13.49
N LEU A 251 12.92 -11.34 13.12
CA LEU A 251 12.44 -12.69 13.40
C LEU A 251 12.27 -13.52 12.11
N THR A 252 12.78 -14.74 12.12
CA THR A 252 12.38 -15.83 11.22
C THR A 252 11.73 -16.96 12.02
N VAL A 253 10.89 -17.76 11.38
CA VAL A 253 10.29 -18.95 11.99
C VAL A 253 10.77 -20.22 11.28
N GLU A 254 10.79 -21.35 12.00
CA GLU A 254 11.28 -22.63 11.45
C GLU A 254 10.23 -23.36 10.61
N ASP A 255 8.94 -23.20 10.93
CA ASP A 255 7.83 -23.96 10.32
C ASP A 255 6.96 -23.10 9.38
N ASP A 256 6.25 -23.79 8.47
CA ASP A 256 5.25 -23.24 7.54
C ASP A 256 3.86 -22.99 8.18
N PHE A 257 3.78 -23.11 9.51
CA PHE A 257 2.60 -22.83 10.31
C PHE A 257 2.81 -21.68 11.28
N ARG A 258 1.71 -21.01 11.63
CA ARG A 258 1.69 -19.98 12.68
C ARG A 258 2.09 -20.61 14.02
N PRO A 259 3.21 -20.19 14.62
CA PRO A 259 3.56 -20.70 15.94
C PRO A 259 2.54 -20.20 16.97
N ALA A 260 2.14 -21.07 17.91
CA ALA A 260 1.21 -20.71 18.97
C ALA A 260 1.79 -19.64 19.91
N GLU A 261 3.10 -19.72 20.15
CA GLU A 261 3.90 -18.70 20.81
C GLU A 261 5.20 -18.50 20.01
N VAL A 262 5.60 -17.25 19.81
CA VAL A 262 6.90 -16.91 19.21
C VAL A 262 7.71 -16.09 20.20
N ASP A 263 8.86 -16.62 20.60
CA ASP A 263 9.83 -15.86 21.37
C ASP A 263 10.72 -15.03 20.43
N ASN A 264 10.45 -13.72 20.37
CA ASN A 264 11.28 -12.75 19.65
C ASN A 264 12.14 -11.89 20.60
N THR A 265 12.48 -12.39 21.80
CA THR A 265 13.27 -11.64 22.79
C THR A 265 14.63 -11.23 22.22
N ALA A 266 15.28 -12.12 21.48
CA ALA A 266 16.54 -11.84 20.82
C ALA A 266 16.42 -10.72 19.76
N GLY A 267 15.25 -10.50 19.15
CA GLY A 267 15.04 -9.50 18.12
C GLY A 267 14.77 -8.08 18.62
N GLN A 268 14.51 -7.89 19.92
CA GLN A 268 14.12 -6.59 20.48
C GLN A 268 15.33 -5.70 20.81
N ASN A 269 15.14 -4.38 20.81
CA ASN A 269 16.11 -3.36 21.24
C ASN A 269 17.52 -3.49 20.62
N ARG A 270 17.61 -4.00 19.38
CA ARG A 270 18.88 -4.24 18.68
C ARG A 270 19.46 -2.92 18.16
N LYS A 271 20.78 -2.72 18.34
CA LYS A 271 21.50 -1.55 17.80
C LYS A 271 22.28 -1.84 16.53
N SER A 272 22.53 -3.12 16.23
CA SER A 272 23.30 -3.59 15.08
C SER A 272 22.66 -4.83 14.47
N LEU A 273 22.86 -4.99 13.16
CA LEU A 273 22.46 -6.17 12.39
C LEU A 273 23.66 -7.06 12.01
N SER A 274 24.88 -6.68 12.38
CA SER A 274 26.13 -7.39 12.03
C SER A 274 26.17 -8.85 12.46
N ASP A 275 25.43 -9.21 13.51
CA ASP A 275 25.35 -10.60 14.01
C ASP A 275 24.35 -11.45 13.22
N LEU A 276 23.55 -10.84 12.33
CA LEU A 276 22.51 -11.50 11.54
C LEU A 276 22.98 -11.72 10.09
N PHE A 277 23.67 -10.75 9.50
CA PHE A 277 24.22 -10.83 8.14
C PHE A 277 25.33 -9.77 7.92
N ASP A 278 26.02 -9.85 6.78
CA ASP A 278 27.04 -8.87 6.39
C ASP A 278 26.39 -7.56 5.92
N THR A 279 26.58 -6.50 6.71
CA THR A 279 26.03 -5.17 6.45
C THR A 279 26.91 -4.29 5.57
N THR A 280 28.13 -4.73 5.22
CA THR A 280 29.07 -3.93 4.41
C THR A 280 28.57 -3.61 2.98
N PRO A 281 27.74 -4.44 2.31
CA PRO A 281 27.24 -4.12 0.97
C PRO A 281 25.99 -3.21 0.96
N TYR A 282 25.79 -2.40 2.00
CA TYR A 282 24.71 -1.42 2.12
C TYR A 282 25.29 -0.03 2.44
N LEU A 283 24.57 1.04 2.10
CA LEU A 283 25.06 2.40 2.35
C LEU A 283 25.12 2.76 3.83
N THR A 284 24.26 2.13 4.64
CA THR A 284 24.35 2.17 6.10
C THR A 284 24.16 0.76 6.69
N PRO A 285 24.67 0.46 7.89
CA PRO A 285 24.42 -0.82 8.55
C PRO A 285 23.07 -0.87 9.31
N HIS A 286 22.21 0.14 9.14
CA HIS A 286 21.01 0.34 9.94
C HIS A 286 19.72 0.00 9.18
N SER A 287 18.67 -0.31 9.93
CA SER A 287 17.28 -0.40 9.47
C SER A 287 16.41 0.27 10.53
N ASP A 288 16.37 1.58 10.49
CA ASP A 288 16.03 2.41 11.65
C ASP A 288 14.54 2.32 12.04
N ILE A 289 14.28 2.14 13.34
CA ILE A 289 12.93 2.03 13.90
C ILE A 289 12.07 3.28 13.66
N VAL A 290 12.65 4.48 13.74
CA VAL A 290 11.94 5.74 13.49
C VAL A 290 11.69 5.90 12.00
N ALA A 291 12.65 5.51 11.15
CA ALA A 291 12.45 5.51 9.70
C ALA A 291 11.29 4.57 9.29
N LEU A 292 11.21 3.36 9.87
CA LEU A 292 10.09 2.44 9.63
C LEU A 292 8.74 3.03 10.04
N MET A 293 8.68 3.68 11.21
CA MET A 293 7.45 4.35 11.69
C MET A 293 7.00 5.48 10.76
N VAL A 294 7.93 6.29 10.25
CA VAL A 294 7.59 7.35 9.30
C VAL A 294 7.19 6.77 7.93
N LEU A 295 7.90 5.75 7.44
CA LEU A 295 7.63 5.08 6.17
C LEU A 295 6.19 4.53 6.11
N GLU A 296 5.74 3.84 7.15
CA GLU A 296 4.41 3.23 7.20
C GLU A 296 3.29 4.28 7.38
N HIS A 297 3.54 5.37 8.13
CA HIS A 297 2.63 6.51 8.21
C HIS A 297 2.49 7.18 6.82
N GLN A 298 3.61 7.50 6.19
CA GLN A 298 3.67 8.17 4.89
C GLN A 298 2.96 7.34 3.80
N SER A 299 3.16 6.02 3.80
CA SER A 299 2.51 5.10 2.86
C SER A 299 0.99 5.17 2.93
N LEU A 300 0.41 5.20 4.15
CA LEU A 300 -1.04 5.34 4.33
C LEU A 300 -1.53 6.70 3.80
N VAL A 301 -0.84 7.79 4.17
CA VAL A 301 -1.28 9.14 3.81
C VAL A 301 -1.19 9.37 2.30
N HIS A 302 -0.17 8.88 1.61
CA HIS A 302 -0.12 8.92 0.13
C HIS A 302 -1.31 8.20 -0.50
N ASN A 303 -1.63 6.99 -0.03
CA ASN A 303 -2.78 6.26 -0.55
C ASN A 303 -4.09 7.03 -0.32
N ARG A 304 -4.23 7.73 0.81
CA ARG A 304 -5.39 8.57 1.13
C ARG A 304 -5.47 9.82 0.25
N ILE A 305 -4.35 10.47 -0.03
CA ILE A 305 -4.27 11.62 -0.95
C ILE A 305 -4.69 11.17 -2.35
N THR A 306 -4.11 10.08 -2.87
CA THR A 306 -4.47 9.53 -4.19
C THR A 306 -5.94 9.16 -4.25
N ARG A 307 -6.47 8.49 -3.21
CA ARG A 307 -7.88 8.11 -3.16
C ARG A 307 -8.80 9.33 -3.19
N ALA A 308 -8.46 10.40 -2.46
CA ALA A 308 -9.20 11.66 -2.45
C ALA A 308 -9.15 12.36 -3.82
N ASN A 309 -7.99 12.35 -4.49
CA ASN A 309 -7.83 12.87 -5.85
C ASN A 309 -8.73 12.11 -6.85
N PHE A 310 -8.57 10.79 -6.93
CA PHE A 310 -9.26 9.95 -7.89
C PHE A 310 -10.78 9.97 -7.67
N THR A 311 -11.21 9.80 -6.42
CA THR A 311 -12.64 9.79 -6.08
C THR A 311 -13.31 11.10 -6.49
N THR A 312 -12.65 12.24 -6.27
CA THR A 312 -13.19 13.55 -6.65
C THR A 312 -13.31 13.68 -8.17
N ARG A 313 -12.23 13.42 -8.92
CA ARG A 313 -12.24 13.51 -10.39
C ARG A 313 -13.29 12.59 -11.01
N GLN A 314 -13.34 11.33 -10.58
CA GLN A 314 -14.34 10.36 -11.07
C GLN A 314 -15.77 10.74 -10.67
N ALA A 315 -15.97 11.34 -9.49
CA ALA A 315 -17.31 11.79 -9.08
C ALA A 315 -17.79 12.98 -9.93
N LEU A 316 -16.89 13.91 -10.27
CA LEU A 316 -17.20 15.06 -11.13
C LEU A 316 -17.45 14.64 -12.58
N ASP A 317 -16.67 13.72 -13.12
CA ASP A 317 -16.89 13.17 -14.46
C ASP A 317 -18.25 12.44 -14.54
N TYR A 318 -18.55 11.61 -13.54
CA TYR A 318 -19.85 10.95 -13.41
C TYR A 318 -21.01 11.94 -13.27
N GLU A 319 -20.81 13.06 -12.57
CA GLU A 319 -21.81 14.14 -12.42
C GLU A 319 -22.17 14.76 -13.76
N VAL A 320 -21.17 15.08 -14.60
CA VAL A 320 -21.39 15.62 -15.95
C VAL A 320 -22.24 14.66 -16.77
N MET A 321 -21.90 13.37 -16.74
CA MET A 321 -22.63 12.34 -17.47
C MET A 321 -24.07 12.16 -16.95
N MET A 322 -24.26 12.15 -15.64
CA MET A 322 -25.59 12.01 -15.02
C MET A 322 -26.49 13.22 -15.22
N ASN A 323 -25.97 14.44 -15.15
CA ASN A 323 -26.77 15.63 -15.41
C ASN A 323 -27.34 15.61 -16.84
N LYS A 324 -26.56 15.13 -17.81
CA LYS A 324 -27.03 14.94 -19.18
C LYS A 324 -28.12 13.86 -19.29
N VAL A 325 -27.98 12.74 -18.59
CA VAL A 325 -28.96 11.64 -18.62
C VAL A 325 -30.27 12.01 -17.92
N LEU A 326 -30.18 12.78 -16.84
CA LEU A 326 -31.33 13.19 -16.02
C LEU A 326 -31.96 14.51 -16.50
N GLU A 327 -31.44 15.11 -17.57
CA GLU A 327 -31.88 16.41 -18.11
C GLU A 327 -31.82 17.54 -17.06
N ASN A 328 -30.85 17.48 -16.16
CA ASN A 328 -30.55 18.58 -15.24
C ASN A 328 -29.77 19.69 -15.95
N ASP A 329 -29.81 20.90 -15.38
CA ASP A 329 -28.98 22.01 -15.84
C ASP A 329 -27.48 21.66 -15.71
N GLU A 330 -26.67 22.14 -16.66
CA GLU A 330 -25.22 21.96 -16.63
C GLU A 330 -24.62 22.56 -15.35
N GLY A 331 -23.73 21.81 -14.69
CA GLY A 331 -23.14 22.21 -13.41
C GLY A 331 -24.00 21.94 -12.17
N THR A 332 -25.16 21.30 -12.31
CA THR A 332 -25.96 20.86 -11.16
C THR A 332 -25.17 19.89 -10.28
N ARG A 333 -24.89 20.28 -9.03
CA ARG A 333 -24.20 19.42 -8.06
C ARG A 333 -25.12 18.32 -7.54
N LEU A 334 -24.74 17.06 -7.72
CA LEU A 334 -25.51 15.91 -7.24
C LEU A 334 -25.14 15.54 -5.80
N ASP A 335 -26.13 15.11 -5.01
CA ASP A 335 -25.92 14.63 -3.64
C ASP A 335 -24.97 13.43 -3.58
N SER A 336 -24.96 12.58 -4.62
CA SER A 336 -24.03 11.45 -4.73
C SER A 336 -22.59 11.91 -4.88
N THR A 337 -22.34 12.94 -5.69
CA THR A 337 -21.02 13.57 -5.88
C THR A 337 -20.52 14.15 -4.56
N THR A 338 -21.34 14.98 -3.90
CA THR A 338 -21.00 15.59 -2.61
C THR A 338 -20.66 14.53 -1.55
N ARG A 339 -21.44 13.45 -1.46
CA ARG A 339 -21.18 12.34 -0.52
C ARG A 339 -19.90 11.56 -0.83
N ARG A 340 -19.58 11.33 -2.11
CA ARG A 340 -18.34 10.65 -2.52
C ARG A 340 -17.11 11.47 -2.12
N ILE A 341 -17.15 12.78 -2.41
CA ILE A 341 -16.06 13.72 -2.07
C ILE A 341 -15.90 13.80 -0.55
N SER A 342 -16.98 14.03 0.20
CA SER A 342 -16.90 14.15 1.66
C SER A 342 -16.43 12.86 2.33
N SER A 343 -16.88 11.70 1.88
CA SER A 343 -16.42 10.41 2.43
C SER A 343 -14.92 10.17 2.22
N ALA A 344 -14.39 10.50 1.02
CA ALA A 344 -12.97 10.39 0.75
C ALA A 344 -12.16 11.46 1.52
N GLY A 345 -12.68 12.69 1.61
CA GLY A 345 -12.06 13.77 2.35
C GLY A 345 -11.99 13.53 3.86
N GLU A 346 -13.03 12.93 4.45
CA GLU A 346 -13.04 12.60 5.88
C GLU A 346 -11.96 11.55 6.21
N LYS A 347 -11.83 10.50 5.37
CA LYS A 347 -10.77 9.49 5.53
C LYS A 347 -9.37 10.08 5.35
N LEU A 348 -9.22 11.06 4.45
CA LEU A 348 -7.96 11.79 4.29
C LEU A 348 -7.67 12.62 5.55
N LEU A 349 -8.66 13.33 6.08
CA LEU A 349 -8.52 14.11 7.31
C LEU A 349 -8.14 13.25 8.51
N GLU A 350 -8.78 12.09 8.67
CA GLU A 350 -8.45 11.12 9.71
C GLU A 350 -6.98 10.68 9.63
N ALA A 351 -6.49 10.36 8.42
CA ALA A 351 -5.09 9.97 8.22
C ALA A 351 -4.11 11.14 8.42
N ILE A 352 -4.48 12.35 8.00
CA ILE A 352 -3.68 13.56 8.22
C ILE A 352 -3.57 13.85 9.72
N LEU A 353 -4.65 13.72 10.49
CA LEU A 353 -4.66 13.99 11.94
C LEU A 353 -4.24 12.80 12.82
N LEU A 354 -3.72 11.72 12.22
CA LEU A 354 -3.29 10.51 12.96
C LEU A 354 -4.39 9.91 13.85
N VAL A 355 -5.63 9.93 13.38
CA VAL A 355 -6.75 9.26 14.08
C VAL A 355 -6.41 7.78 14.28
N ASP A 356 -6.71 7.28 15.48
CA ASP A 356 -6.39 5.92 15.94
C ASP A 356 -4.90 5.56 15.97
N GLU A 357 -4.00 6.56 16.08
CA GLU A 357 -2.57 6.30 16.30
C GLU A 357 -2.33 5.37 17.50
N ALA A 358 -1.58 4.29 17.28
CA ALA A 358 -1.23 3.37 18.33
C ALA A 358 -0.32 4.06 19.36
N PRO A 359 -0.67 4.05 20.66
CA PRO A 359 0.07 4.79 21.67
C PRO A 359 1.46 4.19 21.90
N LEU A 360 2.43 5.06 22.15
CA LEU A 360 3.74 4.66 22.64
C LEU A 360 3.71 4.67 24.18
N THR A 361 4.13 3.57 24.80
CA THR A 361 4.23 3.39 26.26
C THR A 361 5.64 3.65 26.80
N GLY A 362 6.56 4.12 25.96
CA GLY A 362 7.97 4.34 26.28
C GLY A 362 8.74 4.94 25.12
N PRO A 363 9.97 5.43 25.38
CA PRO A 363 10.77 6.15 24.39
C PRO A 363 11.23 5.23 23.26
N ILE A 364 11.08 5.72 22.02
CA ILE A 364 11.63 5.15 20.80
C ILE A 364 12.89 5.94 20.41
N VAL A 365 13.99 5.24 20.20
CA VAL A 365 15.28 5.84 19.84
C VAL A 365 15.86 5.12 18.63
N GLY A 366 16.11 5.89 17.57
CA GLY A 366 16.77 5.42 16.35
C GLY A 366 18.26 5.09 16.52
N THR A 367 18.88 4.70 15.43
CA THR A 367 20.28 4.29 15.28
C THR A 367 20.97 4.91 14.08
N SER A 368 20.24 5.39 13.06
CA SER A 368 20.83 5.88 11.79
C SER A 368 21.08 7.38 11.72
N GLY A 369 20.55 8.18 12.65
CA GLY A 369 20.50 9.65 12.52
C GLY A 369 19.28 10.17 11.74
N TYR A 370 18.34 9.28 11.37
CA TYR A 370 17.15 9.64 10.60
C TYR A 370 16.28 10.67 11.33
N ALA A 371 16.04 10.49 12.63
CA ALA A 371 15.18 11.37 13.41
C ALA A 371 15.73 12.81 13.42
N GLU A 372 17.04 12.97 13.64
CA GLU A 372 17.74 14.25 13.65
C GLU A 372 17.66 14.93 12.28
N ARG A 373 17.84 14.18 11.19
CA ARG A 373 17.69 14.73 9.84
C ARG A 373 16.24 15.09 9.54
N PHE A 374 15.29 14.23 9.91
CA PHE A 374 13.87 14.40 9.61
C PHE A 374 13.31 15.71 10.20
N VAL A 375 13.65 16.03 11.46
CA VAL A 375 13.16 17.26 12.11
C VAL A 375 13.76 18.55 11.52
N THR A 376 14.86 18.49 10.78
CA THR A 376 15.46 19.68 10.14
C THR A 376 14.76 20.11 8.85
N GLN A 377 13.82 19.29 8.36
CA GLN A 377 13.14 19.51 7.09
C GLN A 377 11.79 20.21 7.27
N GLY A 378 11.25 20.72 6.15
CA GLY A 378 9.93 21.33 6.10
C GLY A 378 9.86 22.72 6.75
N PRO A 379 8.68 23.37 6.66
CA PRO A 379 8.49 24.69 7.22
C PRO A 379 8.44 24.66 8.75
N ARG A 380 8.83 25.79 9.35
CA ARG A 380 8.67 26.11 10.76
C ARG A 380 7.89 27.41 10.89
N ASP A 381 7.05 27.50 11.90
CA ASP A 381 6.40 28.76 12.24
C ASP A 381 7.37 29.73 12.96
N SER A 382 6.89 30.94 13.27
CA SER A 382 7.67 31.97 13.97
C SER A 382 8.10 31.59 15.38
N GLN A 383 7.46 30.58 16.00
CA GLN A 383 7.85 30.01 17.29
C GLN A 383 8.85 28.84 17.14
N GLY A 384 9.23 28.52 15.90
CA GLY A 384 10.14 27.43 15.58
C GLY A 384 9.51 26.05 15.66
N ARG A 385 8.18 25.91 15.67
CA ARG A 385 7.45 24.63 15.70
C ARG A 385 7.27 24.08 14.29
N SER A 386 7.29 22.76 14.12
CA SER A 386 7.06 22.09 12.83
C SER A 386 6.16 20.87 12.97
N LEU A 387 5.40 20.54 11.91
CA LEU A 387 4.70 19.24 11.80
C LEU A 387 5.66 18.04 11.74
N ARG A 388 6.95 18.28 11.52
CA ARG A 388 7.99 17.24 11.60
C ARG A 388 8.58 17.05 12.99
N ASP A 389 8.26 17.91 13.96
CA ASP A 389 8.79 17.75 15.31
C ASP A 389 8.29 16.42 15.90
N LEU A 390 9.22 15.59 16.39
CA LEU A 390 8.96 14.25 16.89
C LEU A 390 8.77 14.26 18.42
N ASP A 391 7.86 13.40 18.91
CA ASP A 391 7.67 13.14 20.36
C ASP A 391 8.36 11.83 20.76
N LEU A 392 8.07 10.76 20.01
CA LEU A 392 8.62 9.40 20.16
C LEU A 392 8.56 8.80 21.56
N THR A 393 7.76 9.37 22.48
CA THR A 393 7.61 8.87 23.84
C THR A 393 6.18 8.40 24.08
N ARG A 394 5.19 9.19 23.65
CA ARG A 394 3.76 8.84 23.75
C ARG A 394 3.08 8.70 22.38
N ARG A 395 3.62 9.33 21.35
CA ARG A 395 3.15 9.34 19.96
C ARG A 395 4.29 9.65 18.99
N MET A 396 4.08 9.51 17.69
CA MET A 396 5.10 9.74 16.66
C MET A 396 5.46 11.23 16.54
N PHE A 397 4.49 12.07 16.15
CA PHE A 397 4.68 13.50 15.98
C PHE A 397 4.26 14.28 17.23
N ARG A 398 5.04 15.31 17.57
CA ARG A 398 4.71 16.22 18.66
C ARG A 398 3.39 16.92 18.42
N TYR A 399 3.15 17.34 17.18
CA TYR A 399 1.88 17.89 16.70
C TYR A 399 1.24 16.83 15.78
N PRO A 400 0.12 16.21 16.18
CA PRO A 400 -0.50 15.07 15.46
C PRO A 400 -1.19 15.53 14.17
N CYS A 401 -0.38 15.94 13.20
CA CYS A 401 -0.79 16.29 11.84
C CYS A 401 0.35 15.92 10.89
N SER A 402 0.04 15.18 9.83
CA SER A 402 1.01 14.70 8.86
C SER A 402 1.67 15.85 8.13
N TYR A 403 3.00 15.83 8.08
CA TYR A 403 3.80 16.77 7.29
C TYR A 403 3.51 16.67 5.77
N LEU A 404 2.89 15.57 5.30
CA LEU A 404 2.51 15.42 3.90
C LEU A 404 1.40 16.38 3.45
N ILE A 405 0.82 17.15 4.36
CA ILE A 405 -0.03 18.30 3.98
C ILE A 405 0.72 19.32 3.11
N TYR A 406 2.06 19.37 3.21
CA TYR A 406 2.92 20.22 2.38
C TYR A 406 3.34 19.57 1.06
N SER A 407 2.98 18.30 0.81
CA SER A 407 3.36 17.61 -0.43
C SER A 407 2.65 18.19 -1.65
N ASP A 408 3.30 18.13 -2.81
CA ASP A 408 2.71 18.58 -4.08
C ASP A 408 1.41 17.83 -4.39
N SER A 409 1.33 16.54 -4.10
CA SER A 409 0.12 15.73 -4.29
C SER A 409 -1.04 16.19 -3.41
N PHE A 410 -0.77 16.67 -2.19
CA PHE A 410 -1.82 17.27 -1.36
C PHE A 410 -2.23 18.65 -1.88
N GLN A 411 -1.27 19.50 -2.23
CA GLN A 411 -1.53 20.87 -2.69
C GLN A 411 -2.31 20.90 -4.02
N GLN A 412 -2.09 19.92 -4.89
CA GLN A 412 -2.78 19.79 -6.18
C GLN A 412 -4.04 18.91 -6.13
N LEU A 413 -4.57 18.59 -4.94
CA LEU A 413 -5.89 17.97 -4.85
C LEU A 413 -6.94 18.83 -5.59
N PRO A 414 -7.94 18.21 -6.25
CA PRO A 414 -8.99 18.95 -6.95
C PRO A 414 -9.66 19.98 -6.04
N GLU A 415 -10.10 21.09 -6.62
CA GLU A 415 -10.63 22.25 -5.87
C GLU A 415 -11.79 21.85 -4.95
N GLU A 416 -12.70 20.98 -5.40
CA GLU A 416 -13.82 20.51 -4.60
C GLU A 416 -13.38 19.69 -3.38
N MET A 417 -12.28 18.95 -3.49
CA MET A 417 -11.70 18.26 -2.33
C MET A 417 -11.07 19.26 -1.36
N GLN A 418 -10.36 20.27 -1.85
CA GLN A 418 -9.79 21.35 -1.02
C GLN A 418 -10.90 22.14 -0.29
N ASN A 419 -11.99 22.45 -1.00
CA ASN A 419 -13.15 23.17 -0.48
C ASN A 419 -13.91 22.36 0.59
N TYR A 420 -13.81 21.03 0.56
CA TYR A 420 -14.28 20.19 1.66
C TYR A 420 -13.26 20.12 2.81
N PHE A 421 -12.00 19.82 2.49
CA PHE A 421 -10.97 19.48 3.48
C PHE A 421 -10.63 20.64 4.42
N TRP A 422 -10.37 21.84 3.90
CA TRP A 422 -9.88 22.95 4.73
C TRP A 422 -10.90 23.48 5.74
N PRO A 423 -12.19 23.70 5.37
CA PRO A 423 -13.20 24.05 6.36
C PRO A 423 -13.38 22.95 7.40
N ARG A 424 -13.34 21.69 6.97
CA ARG A 424 -13.48 20.54 7.86
C ARG A 424 -12.35 20.43 8.88
N LEU A 425 -11.10 20.60 8.44
CA LEU A 425 -9.93 20.65 9.32
C LEU A 425 -10.04 21.82 10.31
N ARG A 426 -10.43 23.01 9.84
CA ARG A 426 -10.65 24.18 10.71
C ARG A 426 -11.68 23.88 11.81
N ALA A 427 -12.79 23.24 11.47
CA ALA A 427 -13.83 22.88 12.42
C ALA A 427 -13.30 21.96 13.54
N VAL A 428 -12.47 20.96 13.20
CA VAL A 428 -11.80 20.11 14.21
C VAL A 428 -10.86 20.95 15.09
N LEU A 429 -10.00 21.76 14.48
CA LEU A 429 -9.00 22.56 15.22
C LEU A 429 -9.61 23.69 16.05
N LYS A 430 -10.82 24.15 15.71
CA LYS A 430 -11.58 25.13 16.51
C LYS A 430 -12.46 24.49 17.59
N GLY A 431 -12.51 23.16 17.65
CA GLY A 431 -13.35 22.42 18.61
C GLY A 431 -14.85 22.50 18.27
N GLU A 432 -15.20 22.80 17.03
CA GLU A 432 -16.59 22.79 16.54
C GLU A 432 -17.07 21.34 16.35
N ASP A 433 -16.15 20.40 16.10
CA ASP A 433 -16.41 18.97 16.07
C ASP A 433 -16.06 18.31 17.41
N THR A 434 -17.06 17.66 18.02
CA THR A 434 -16.92 16.95 19.30
C THR A 434 -16.99 15.42 19.15
N SER A 435 -16.81 14.90 17.94
CA SER A 435 -16.82 13.46 17.68
C SER A 435 -15.64 12.74 18.34
N GLU A 436 -15.90 11.53 18.82
CA GLU A 436 -14.95 10.75 19.62
C GLU A 436 -13.62 10.49 18.93
N LYS A 437 -13.62 10.32 17.60
CA LYS A 437 -12.40 10.07 16.81
C LYS A 437 -11.34 11.18 16.89
N PHE A 438 -11.74 12.43 17.13
CA PHE A 438 -10.80 13.54 17.29
C PHE A 438 -10.47 13.86 18.77
N ALA A 439 -11.03 13.10 19.72
CA ALA A 439 -10.82 13.33 21.16
C ALA A 439 -9.37 13.12 21.61
N HIS A 440 -8.53 12.46 20.79
CA HIS A 440 -7.10 12.31 21.02
C HIS A 440 -6.32 13.64 20.86
N LEU A 441 -6.91 14.65 20.21
CA LEU A 441 -6.36 16.00 20.09
C LEU A 441 -6.74 16.82 21.32
N SER A 442 -5.74 17.20 22.12
CA SER A 442 -5.98 18.12 23.23
C SER A 442 -6.30 19.54 22.72
N PRO A 443 -6.97 20.41 23.51
CA PRO A 443 -7.17 21.81 23.14
C PRO A 443 -5.86 22.54 22.80
N GLN A 444 -4.76 22.19 23.48
CA GLN A 444 -3.43 22.72 23.20
C GLN A 444 -2.87 22.22 21.87
N ASP A 445 -3.10 20.95 21.52
CA ASP A 445 -2.73 20.40 20.21
C ASP A 445 -3.48 21.13 19.10
N CYS A 446 -4.80 21.28 19.25
CA CYS A 446 -5.65 21.97 18.28
C CYS A 446 -5.20 23.43 18.06
N GLN A 447 -4.93 24.16 19.14
CA GLN A 447 -4.45 25.55 19.04
C GLN A 447 -3.07 25.63 18.37
N ALA A 448 -2.13 24.76 18.76
CA ALA A 448 -0.79 24.76 18.16
C ALA A 448 -0.84 24.40 16.67
N LEU A 449 -1.62 23.39 16.30
CA LEU A 449 -1.82 23.01 14.90
C LEU A 449 -2.45 24.15 14.09
N TYR A 450 -3.47 24.82 14.63
CA TYR A 450 -4.11 25.96 13.97
C TYR A 450 -3.11 27.08 13.68
N GLU A 451 -2.29 27.45 14.67
CA GLU A 451 -1.25 28.48 14.52
C GLU A 451 -0.16 28.07 13.53
N ILE A 452 0.38 26.85 13.66
CA ILE A 452 1.42 26.33 12.76
C ILE A 452 0.91 26.37 11.32
N LEU A 453 -0.28 25.83 11.06
CA LEU A 453 -0.83 25.75 9.71
C LEU A 453 -1.11 27.14 9.11
N LEU A 454 -1.63 28.09 9.90
CA LEU A 454 -1.85 29.46 9.43
C LEU A 454 -0.56 30.16 8.96
N GLU A 455 0.55 29.91 9.63
CA GLU A 455 1.85 30.52 9.30
C GLU A 455 2.60 29.77 8.19
N THR A 456 2.41 28.46 8.08
CA THR A 456 3.25 27.59 7.24
C THR A 456 2.57 27.12 5.95
N VAL A 457 1.23 27.13 5.86
CA VAL A 457 0.51 26.74 4.64
C VAL A 457 0.20 27.99 3.80
N PRO A 458 0.77 28.11 2.58
CA PRO A 458 0.53 29.27 1.73
C PRO A 458 -0.97 29.49 1.43
N GLY A 459 -1.43 30.73 1.60
CA GLY A 459 -2.81 31.12 1.31
C GLY A 459 -3.87 30.63 2.30
N LEU A 460 -3.51 29.80 3.29
CA LEU A 460 -4.49 29.25 4.23
C LEU A 460 -5.17 30.32 5.09
N LYS A 461 -4.43 31.35 5.50
CA LYS A 461 -4.97 32.49 6.24
C LYS A 461 -6.12 33.16 5.48
N ALA A 462 -5.93 33.45 4.20
CA ALA A 462 -6.98 34.02 3.35
C ALA A 462 -8.19 33.08 3.24
N ARG A 463 -7.97 31.76 3.19
CA ARG A 463 -9.05 30.75 3.12
C ARG A 463 -9.84 30.61 4.43
N TRP A 464 -9.24 30.86 5.58
CA TRP A 464 -9.88 30.67 6.90
C TRP A 464 -10.41 31.95 7.55
N GLU A 465 -9.89 33.11 7.15
CA GLU A 465 -10.25 34.43 7.67
C GLU A 465 -11.00 35.32 6.66
N GLY A 466 -10.93 35.00 5.37
CA GLY A 466 -11.78 35.58 4.32
C GLY A 466 -13.07 34.79 4.18
#